data_AF-A0A945H840-F1
#
_entry.id   AF-A0A945H840-F1
#
_cell.length_a   1.000
_cell.length_b   1.000
_cell.length_c   1.000
_cell.angle_alpha   90.00
_cell.angle_beta   90.00
_cell.angle_gamma   90.00
#
_symmetry.space_group_name_H-M   'P 1'
#
loop_
_entity.id
_entity.type
_entity.pdbx_description
1 polymer ?
#
loop_
_entity_poly.entity_id
_entity_poly.type
_entity_poly.pdbx_seq_one_letter_code
_entity_poly.pdbx_strand_id
1 'polypeptide(L)'
;MSFPKLDVLLSPVEFESLPGRDLSATCCVVFDVLRATSTMTVALANGATGILPCGTVDEAIAARAANPNLLLAGERGGLRITAEISGSVGFDLGNSPREMIAEAVSGRQLAMTTTNGTRALKASAGARRVWLGCFLNLSALGQTIRDYRPEQLLLVCAGTDDDSALEDVLG
;
A
#
# COMPACT_ATOMS: atom_id res chain seq x y z
N MET A 1 8.74 -23.71 19.81
CA MET A 1 8.10 -22.45 19.38
C MET A 1 7.21 -22.80 18.19
N SER A 2 5.91 -22.49 18.24
CA SER A 2 5.03 -22.66 17.08
C SER A 2 5.24 -21.44 16.18
N PHE A 3 5.63 -21.69 14.92
CA PHE A 3 5.72 -20.65 13.91
C PHE A 3 4.32 -20.35 13.37
N PRO A 4 4.02 -19.10 12.97
CA PRO A 4 2.77 -18.80 12.28
C PRO A 4 2.59 -19.73 11.08
N LYS A 5 1.34 -20.06 10.74
CA LYS A 5 1.05 -20.55 9.40
C LYS A 5 1.38 -19.41 8.43
N LEU A 6 2.32 -19.66 7.52
CA LEU A 6 2.78 -18.70 6.53
C LEU A 6 2.26 -19.11 5.15
N ASP A 7 1.46 -18.24 4.54
CA ASP A 7 1.04 -18.36 3.14
C ASP A 7 1.53 -17.14 2.36
N VAL A 8 1.70 -17.28 1.04
CA VAL A 8 2.17 -16.20 0.15
C VAL A 8 1.31 -16.18 -1.10
N LEU A 9 0.86 -14.99 -1.52
CA LEU A 9 0.26 -14.74 -2.82
C LEU A 9 1.24 -13.93 -3.66
N LEU A 10 1.50 -14.36 -4.90
CA LEU A 10 2.58 -13.82 -5.71
C LEU A 10 2.10 -12.81 -6.76
N SER A 11 0.82 -12.79 -7.10
CA SER A 11 0.28 -11.91 -8.15
C SER A 11 -1.11 -11.32 -7.85
N PRO A 12 -1.55 -10.32 -8.65
CA PRO A 12 -2.90 -9.76 -8.61
C PRO A 12 -4.03 -10.77 -8.67
N VAL A 13 -3.96 -11.71 -9.60
CA VAL A 13 -4.99 -12.74 -9.78
C VAL A 13 -5.23 -13.54 -8.48
N GLU A 14 -4.18 -13.75 -7.70
CA GLU A 14 -4.29 -14.47 -6.43
C GLU A 14 -4.97 -13.64 -5.35
N PHE A 15 -4.55 -12.37 -5.18
CA PHE A 15 -5.09 -11.53 -4.10
C PHE A 15 -6.49 -10.99 -4.38
N GLU A 16 -6.92 -10.95 -5.64
CA GLU A 16 -8.30 -10.56 -6.00
C GLU A 16 -9.37 -11.49 -5.39
N SER A 17 -8.98 -12.71 -5.02
CA SER A 17 -9.85 -13.65 -4.32
C SER A 17 -10.00 -13.34 -2.81
N LEU A 18 -9.15 -12.48 -2.23
CA LEU A 18 -9.12 -12.22 -0.79
C LEU A 18 -10.41 -11.65 -0.20
N PRO A 19 -11.15 -10.73 -0.85
CA PRO A 19 -12.41 -10.22 -0.30
C PRO A 19 -13.46 -11.30 -0.04
N GLY A 20 -13.36 -12.47 -0.69
CA GLY A 20 -14.24 -13.62 -0.46
C GLY A 20 -13.75 -14.58 0.63
N ARG A 21 -12.59 -14.34 1.25
CA ARG A 21 -12.00 -15.19 2.30
C ARG A 21 -12.21 -14.56 3.67
N ASP A 22 -12.40 -15.39 4.70
CA ASP A 22 -12.34 -14.91 6.08
C ASP A 22 -10.88 -14.69 6.49
N LEU A 23 -10.50 -13.42 6.65
CA LEU A 23 -9.17 -13.00 7.08
C LEU A 23 -9.15 -12.48 8.53
N SER A 24 -10.25 -12.63 9.27
CA SER A 24 -10.41 -12.06 10.62
C SER A 24 -9.39 -12.57 11.64
N ALA A 25 -8.79 -13.75 11.42
CA ALA A 25 -7.69 -14.29 12.22
C ALA A 25 -6.29 -14.03 11.61
N THR A 26 -6.22 -13.56 10.37
CA THR A 26 -5.01 -13.45 9.55
C THR A 26 -4.39 -12.06 9.64
N CYS A 27 -3.08 -12.00 9.80
CA CYS A 27 -2.33 -10.77 9.57
C CYS A 27 -1.73 -10.79 8.17
N CYS A 28 -1.88 -9.70 7.42
CA CYS A 28 -1.32 -9.55 6.09
C CYS A 28 -0.10 -8.62 6.11
N VAL A 29 0.85 -8.90 5.23
CA VAL A 29 1.91 -7.96 4.84
C VAL A 29 1.78 -7.75 3.34
N VAL A 30 1.54 -6.51 2.91
CA VAL A 30 1.49 -6.17 1.49
C VAL A 30 2.86 -5.69 1.03
N PHE A 31 3.34 -6.21 -0.09
CA PHE A 31 4.56 -5.80 -0.78
C PHE A 31 4.20 -5.23 -2.15
N ASP A 32 4.60 -3.98 -2.40
CA ASP A 32 4.65 -3.32 -3.72
C ASP A 32 5.92 -2.47 -3.66
N VAL A 33 7.06 -3.16 -3.76
CA VAL A 33 8.37 -2.60 -3.45
C VAL A 33 8.72 -1.48 -4.42
N LEU A 34 8.36 -1.63 -5.71
CA LEU A 34 8.50 -0.63 -6.76
C LEU A 34 7.12 -0.20 -7.28
N ARG A 35 6.44 0.71 -6.59
CA ARG A 35 6.97 1.64 -5.58
C ARG A 35 6.02 1.90 -4.41
N ALA A 36 4.80 1.34 -4.42
CA ALA A 36 3.75 1.85 -3.55
C ALA A 36 4.08 1.70 -2.06
N THR A 37 4.49 0.51 -1.58
CA THR A 37 4.78 0.32 -0.15
C THR A 37 6.05 1.04 0.28
N SER A 38 7.05 1.14 -0.60
CA SER A 38 8.24 1.98 -0.37
C SER A 38 7.87 3.45 -0.21
N THR A 39 7.04 4.00 -1.10
CA THR A 39 6.58 5.39 -1.06
C THR A 39 5.78 5.68 0.21
N MET A 40 4.82 4.82 0.56
CA MET A 40 4.02 4.95 1.78
C MET A 40 4.90 4.87 3.03
N THR A 41 5.88 3.96 3.05
CA THR A 41 6.82 3.82 4.17
C THR A 41 7.64 5.09 4.36
N VAL A 42 8.16 5.69 3.29
CA VAL A 42 8.89 6.96 3.38
C VAL A 42 7.98 8.11 3.81
N ALA A 43 6.75 8.18 3.30
CA ALA A 43 5.80 9.22 3.72
C ALA A 43 5.50 9.15 5.22
N LEU A 44 5.23 7.96 5.76
CA LEU A 44 5.00 7.74 7.19
C LEU A 44 6.25 8.05 8.02
N ALA A 45 7.42 7.63 7.56
CA ALA A 45 8.69 7.94 8.24
C ALA A 45 8.99 9.44 8.29
N ASN A 46 8.54 10.20 7.28
CA ASN A 46 8.69 11.66 7.19
C ASN A 46 7.51 12.45 7.80
N GLY A 47 6.67 11.79 8.59
CA GLY A 47 5.66 12.45 9.44
C GLY A 47 4.27 12.57 8.86
N ALA A 48 3.97 11.88 7.74
CA ALA A 48 2.58 11.73 7.31
C ALA A 48 1.76 11.07 8.42
N THR A 49 0.56 11.60 8.68
CA THR A 49 -0.33 11.11 9.76
C THR A 49 -1.08 9.84 9.37
N GLY A 50 -1.12 9.52 8.08
CA GLY A 50 -1.68 8.28 7.58
C GLY A 50 -1.74 8.22 6.06
N ILE A 51 -2.06 7.04 5.55
CA ILE A 51 -2.32 6.78 4.14
C ILE A 51 -3.74 6.21 4.01
N LEU A 52 -4.54 6.80 3.13
CA LEU A 52 -5.84 6.30 2.72
C LEU A 52 -5.70 5.66 1.33
N PRO A 53 -5.58 4.33 1.22
CA PRO A 53 -5.48 3.65 -0.05
C PRO A 53 -6.82 3.72 -0.80
N CYS A 54 -6.78 4.21 -2.03
CA CYS A 54 -7.93 4.38 -2.92
C CYS A 54 -7.74 3.48 -4.16
N GLY A 55 -8.76 2.70 -4.49
CA GLY A 55 -8.72 1.78 -5.64
C GLY A 55 -8.84 2.50 -6.98
N THR A 56 -9.43 3.70 -7.02
CA THR A 56 -9.57 4.51 -8.23
C THR A 56 -9.13 5.95 -8.01
N VAL A 57 -8.91 6.66 -9.12
CA VAL A 57 -8.63 8.10 -9.13
C VAL A 57 -9.81 8.87 -8.54
N ASP A 58 -11.03 8.52 -8.97
CA ASP A 58 -12.27 9.14 -8.48
C ASP A 58 -12.48 8.96 -6.98
N GLU A 59 -12.12 7.79 -6.43
CA GLU A 59 -12.21 7.55 -4.98
C GLU A 59 -11.27 8.48 -4.20
N ALA A 60 -10.05 8.69 -4.68
CA ALA A 60 -9.11 9.62 -4.05
C ALA A 60 -9.60 11.08 -4.14
N ILE A 61 -10.14 11.48 -5.28
CA ILE A 61 -10.72 12.82 -5.50
C ILE A 61 -11.94 13.03 -4.60
N ALA A 62 -12.83 12.04 -4.49
CA ALA A 62 -13.98 12.09 -3.61
C ALA A 62 -13.56 12.19 -2.12
N ALA A 63 -12.54 11.43 -1.71
CA ALA A 63 -11.98 11.52 -0.36
C ALA A 63 -11.44 12.93 -0.07
N ARG A 64 -10.74 13.53 -1.03
CA ARG A 64 -10.28 14.92 -0.96
C ARG A 64 -11.44 15.92 -0.87
N ALA A 65 -12.51 15.73 -1.63
CA ALA A 65 -13.67 16.60 -1.58
C ALA A 65 -14.35 16.55 -0.18
N ALA A 66 -14.37 15.38 0.46
CA ALA A 66 -14.87 15.22 1.82
C ALA A 66 -13.92 15.77 2.89
N ASN A 67 -12.60 15.71 2.66
CA ASN A 67 -11.57 16.25 3.54
C ASN A 67 -10.54 17.07 2.73
N PRO A 68 -10.71 18.39 2.63
CA PRO A 68 -9.82 19.27 1.89
C PRO A 68 -8.38 19.29 2.39
N ASN A 69 -8.07 18.74 3.57
CA ASN A 69 -6.72 18.70 4.14
C ASN A 69 -5.88 17.49 3.73
N LEU A 70 -6.40 16.53 2.97
CA LEU A 70 -5.64 15.37 2.49
C LEU A 70 -4.41 15.76 1.63
N LEU A 71 -3.72 14.79 1.03
CA LEU A 71 -2.76 14.98 -0.06
C LEU A 71 -3.11 13.94 -1.13
N LEU A 72 -3.36 14.37 -2.36
CA LEU A 72 -3.58 13.45 -3.46
C LEU A 72 -2.22 12.96 -3.93
N ALA A 73 -1.96 11.66 -3.78
CA ALA A 73 -0.71 11.03 -4.18
C ALA A 73 -1.00 9.82 -5.06
N GLY A 74 -0.18 9.55 -6.06
CA GLY A 74 -0.43 8.37 -6.88
C GLY A 74 0.13 8.39 -8.27
N GLU A 75 -0.11 7.30 -8.97
CA GLU A 75 0.37 7.10 -10.33
C GLU A 75 -0.63 6.32 -11.19
N ARG A 76 -0.49 6.49 -12.51
CA ARG A 76 -1.00 5.58 -13.53
C ARG A 76 0.10 5.38 -14.56
N GLY A 77 0.44 4.13 -14.88
CA GLY A 77 1.52 3.82 -15.82
C GLY A 77 2.90 4.35 -15.37
N GLY A 78 3.13 4.44 -14.06
CA GLY A 78 4.35 4.96 -13.45
C GLY A 78 4.46 6.49 -13.39
N LEU A 79 3.51 7.22 -13.98
CA LEU A 79 3.48 8.67 -14.05
C LEU A 79 2.52 9.26 -13.02
N ARG A 80 2.86 10.44 -12.46
CA ARG A 80 1.97 11.18 -11.58
C ARG A 80 0.66 11.50 -12.31
N ILE A 81 -0.46 11.34 -11.61
CA ILE A 81 -1.79 11.63 -12.14
C ILE A 81 -1.95 13.14 -12.34
N THR A 82 -2.06 13.58 -13.58
CA THR A 82 -2.33 14.98 -13.96
C THR A 82 -3.83 15.22 -14.10
N ALA A 83 -4.25 16.49 -14.25
CA ALA A 83 -5.65 16.83 -14.53
C ALA A 83 -6.12 16.24 -15.88
N GLU A 84 -5.21 16.03 -16.84
CA GLU A 84 -5.50 15.36 -18.11
C GLU A 84 -5.82 13.87 -17.88
N ILE A 85 -5.07 13.20 -16.99
CA ILE A 85 -5.29 11.78 -16.65
C ILE A 85 -6.56 11.60 -15.83
N SER A 86 -6.83 12.48 -14.86
CA SER A 86 -8.01 12.38 -13.98
C SER A 86 -9.28 13.00 -14.59
N GLY A 87 -9.15 13.76 -15.67
CA GLY A 87 -10.23 14.55 -16.25
C GLY A 87 -10.71 15.73 -15.39
N SER A 88 -10.04 16.03 -14.27
CA SER A 88 -10.51 17.07 -13.33
C SER A 88 -9.37 17.78 -12.57
N VAL A 89 -8.68 17.09 -11.66
CA VAL A 89 -7.66 17.67 -10.78
C VAL A 89 -6.34 16.90 -10.87
N GLY A 90 -5.23 17.64 -10.89
CA GLY A 90 -3.89 17.05 -10.79
C GLY A 90 -3.58 16.63 -9.36
N PHE A 91 -2.87 15.53 -9.21
CA PHE A 91 -2.43 15.06 -7.90
C PHE A 91 -1.25 15.89 -7.38
N ASP A 92 -1.22 16.11 -6.06
CA ASP A 92 -0.18 16.89 -5.39
C ASP A 92 1.19 16.22 -5.53
N LEU A 93 1.22 14.89 -5.40
CA LEU A 93 2.43 14.05 -5.39
C LEU A 93 2.28 12.82 -6.30
N GLY A 94 3.42 12.29 -6.77
CA GLY A 94 3.49 11.02 -7.49
C GLY A 94 3.60 9.80 -6.57
N ASN A 95 3.99 8.66 -7.15
CA ASN A 95 4.35 7.43 -6.41
C ASN A 95 5.88 7.27 -6.28
N SER A 96 6.62 8.37 -6.17
CA SER A 96 8.07 8.33 -5.94
C SER A 96 8.36 8.57 -4.47
N PRO A 97 9.13 7.69 -3.79
CA PRO A 97 9.53 7.92 -2.41
C PRO A 97 10.31 9.24 -2.23
N ARG A 98 11.00 9.71 -3.28
CA ARG A 98 11.75 10.97 -3.27
C ARG A 98 10.87 12.21 -3.17
N GLU A 99 9.60 12.11 -3.52
CA GLU A 99 8.65 13.21 -3.40
C GLU A 99 8.06 13.33 -1.99
N MET A 100 8.22 12.28 -1.17
CA MET A 100 7.64 12.20 0.18
C MET A 100 8.52 12.89 1.24
N ILE A 101 9.04 14.08 0.93
CA ILE A 101 9.85 14.88 1.85
C ILE A 101 9.00 15.42 3.02
N ALA A 102 9.60 15.63 4.19
CA ALA A 102 8.88 16.04 5.39
C ALA A 102 8.11 17.35 5.20
N GLU A 103 8.67 18.30 4.45
CA GLU A 103 8.04 19.58 4.12
C GLU A 103 6.73 19.41 3.33
N ALA A 104 6.64 18.34 2.53
CA ALA A 104 5.45 18.03 1.75
C ALA A 104 4.41 17.26 2.57
N VAL A 105 4.83 16.28 3.38
CA VAL A 105 3.91 15.28 3.97
C VAL A 105 3.68 15.37 5.47
N SER A 106 4.55 16.06 6.22
CA SER A 106 4.49 16.06 7.69
C SER A 106 3.18 16.67 8.20
N GLY A 107 2.51 15.97 9.12
CA GLY A 107 1.22 16.38 9.66
C GLY A 107 0.03 16.20 8.71
N ARG A 108 0.24 15.62 7.52
CA ARG A 108 -0.79 15.44 6.48
C ARG A 108 -1.10 13.97 6.28
N GLN A 109 -2.35 13.69 5.94
CA GLN A 109 -2.79 12.36 5.52
C GLN A 109 -2.88 12.32 3.99
N LEU A 110 -2.41 11.26 3.35
CA LEU A 110 -2.40 11.13 1.89
C LEU A 110 -3.56 10.21 1.45
N ALA A 111 -4.40 10.66 0.51
CA ALA A 111 -5.25 9.78 -0.29
C ALA A 111 -4.44 9.29 -1.49
N MET A 112 -4.10 8.01 -1.49
CA MET A 112 -3.16 7.44 -2.43
C MET A 112 -3.82 6.41 -3.34
N THR A 113 -3.65 6.52 -4.66
CA THR A 113 -4.04 5.47 -5.62
C THR A 113 -2.87 5.06 -6.50
N THR A 114 -2.67 3.76 -6.67
CA THR A 114 -1.66 3.17 -7.55
C THR A 114 -2.28 2.03 -8.34
N THR A 115 -1.56 1.57 -9.36
CA THR A 115 -2.03 0.49 -10.24
C THR A 115 -2.24 -0.81 -9.47
N ASN A 116 -1.35 -1.18 -8.53
CA ASN A 116 -1.42 -2.48 -7.84
C ASN A 116 -1.46 -2.39 -6.31
N GLY A 117 -0.48 -1.73 -5.67
CA GLY A 117 -0.36 -1.74 -4.20
C GLY A 117 -1.60 -1.28 -3.44
N THR A 118 -2.31 -0.27 -3.94
CA THR A 118 -3.56 0.18 -3.31
C THR A 118 -4.72 -0.82 -3.48
N ARG A 119 -4.75 -1.59 -4.57
CA ARG A 119 -5.68 -2.73 -4.75
C ARG A 119 -5.34 -3.87 -3.79
N ALA A 120 -4.07 -4.24 -3.67
CA ALA A 120 -3.62 -5.29 -2.74
C ALA A 120 -3.95 -4.94 -1.28
N LEU A 121 -3.78 -3.67 -0.89
CA LEU A 121 -4.18 -3.16 0.43
C LEU A 121 -5.69 -3.26 0.66
N LYS A 122 -6.51 -2.84 -0.32
CA LYS A 122 -7.97 -2.93 -0.23
C LYS A 122 -8.45 -4.38 -0.21
N ALA A 123 -7.86 -5.27 -0.99
CA ALA A 123 -8.15 -6.70 -0.97
C ALA A 123 -7.83 -7.33 0.39
N SER A 124 -6.82 -6.81 1.09
CA SER A 124 -6.41 -7.25 2.43
C SER A 124 -7.19 -6.58 3.57
N ALA A 125 -8.16 -5.69 3.30
CA ALA A 125 -8.81 -4.86 4.32
C ALA A 125 -9.60 -5.66 5.37
N GLY A 126 -10.05 -6.88 5.05
CA GLY A 126 -10.72 -7.78 6.00
C GLY A 126 -9.77 -8.49 6.98
N ALA A 127 -8.46 -8.32 6.83
CA ALA A 127 -7.47 -8.94 7.69
C ALA A 127 -7.48 -8.34 9.10
N ARG A 128 -7.13 -9.14 10.10
CA ARG A 128 -6.96 -8.69 11.49
C ARG A 128 -5.99 -7.51 11.61
N ARG A 129 -4.97 -7.51 10.77
CA ARG A 129 -3.96 -6.45 10.68
C ARG A 129 -3.32 -6.48 9.30
N VAL A 130 -3.03 -5.32 8.75
CA VAL A 130 -2.27 -5.17 7.50
C VAL A 130 -1.04 -4.33 7.79
N TRP A 131 0.12 -4.83 7.40
CA TRP A 131 1.38 -4.09 7.42
C TRP A 131 1.87 -3.82 6.00
N LEU A 132 2.69 -2.79 5.84
CA LEU A 132 3.41 -2.50 4.62
C LEU A 132 4.80 -3.12 4.70
N GLY A 133 5.19 -3.89 3.69
CA GLY A 133 6.52 -4.46 3.54
C GLY A 133 7.27 -3.85 2.37
N CYS A 134 8.53 -3.48 2.61
CA CYS A 134 9.50 -3.10 1.59
C CYS A 134 10.92 -3.20 2.17
N PHE A 135 11.96 -3.17 1.32
CA PHE A 135 13.36 -3.20 1.76
C PHE A 135 13.71 -2.14 2.81
N LEU A 136 13.03 -0.98 2.80
CA LEU A 136 13.30 0.13 3.71
C LEU A 136 12.91 -0.16 5.16
N ASN A 137 11.98 -1.09 5.40
CA ASN A 137 11.47 -1.37 6.75
C ASN A 137 11.55 -2.85 7.17
N LEU A 138 12.20 -3.74 6.39
CA LEU A 138 12.22 -5.19 6.65
C LEU A 138 12.61 -5.56 8.08
N SER A 139 13.67 -4.96 8.62
CA SER A 139 14.12 -5.26 9.98
C SER A 139 13.07 -4.90 11.04
N ALA A 140 12.45 -3.71 10.89
CA ALA A 140 11.42 -3.23 11.80
C ALA A 140 10.12 -4.04 11.67
N LEU A 141 9.72 -4.37 10.44
CA LEU A 141 8.57 -5.21 10.15
C LEU A 141 8.76 -6.62 10.71
N GLY A 142 9.91 -7.25 10.48
CA GLY A 142 10.23 -8.57 11.00
C GLY A 142 10.22 -8.61 12.53
N GLN A 143 10.72 -7.56 13.18
CA GLN A 143 10.61 -7.42 14.63
C GLN A 143 9.16 -7.29 15.09
N THR A 144 8.38 -6.43 14.42
CA THR A 144 6.95 -6.23 14.71
C THR A 144 6.16 -7.54 14.60
N ILE A 145 6.41 -8.35 13.57
CA ILE A 145 5.76 -9.64 13.37
C ILE A 145 6.15 -10.63 14.48
N ARG A 146 7.44 -10.69 14.85
CA ARG A 146 7.93 -11.57 15.93
C ARG A 146 7.32 -11.22 17.29
N ASP A 147 7.16 -9.93 17.56
CA ASP A 147 6.59 -9.45 18.82
C ASP A 147 5.07 -9.66 18.85
N TYR A 148 4.40 -9.44 17.73
CA TYR A 148 2.95 -9.62 17.60
C TYR A 148 2.50 -11.08 17.63
N ARG A 149 3.35 -12.01 17.15
CA ARG A 149 3.10 -13.46 17.11
C ARG A 149 1.73 -13.82 16.48
N PRO A 150 1.50 -13.49 15.20
CA PRO A 150 0.26 -13.89 14.53
C PRO A 150 0.15 -15.42 14.47
N GLU A 151 -1.06 -15.96 14.51
CA GLU A 151 -1.31 -17.39 14.25
C GLU A 151 -1.23 -17.69 12.75
N GLN A 152 -1.72 -16.76 11.92
CA GLN A 152 -1.71 -16.83 10.48
C GLN A 152 -1.10 -15.54 9.91
N LEU A 153 -0.10 -15.70 9.07
CA LEU A 153 0.60 -14.63 8.37
C LEU A 153 0.46 -14.87 6.86
N LEU A 154 -0.07 -13.88 6.15
CA LEU A 154 -0.20 -13.90 4.71
C LEU A 154 0.68 -12.80 4.11
N LEU A 155 1.62 -13.18 3.25
CA LEU A 155 2.37 -12.20 2.45
C LEU A 155 1.66 -12.01 1.12
N VAL A 156 1.40 -10.76 0.75
CA VAL A 156 0.63 -10.39 -0.44
C VAL A 156 1.53 -9.54 -1.34
N CYS A 157 2.09 -10.15 -2.37
CA CYS A 157 2.81 -9.45 -3.42
C CYS A 157 1.79 -8.75 -4.32
N ALA A 158 1.97 -7.45 -4.54
CA ALA A 158 1.09 -6.66 -5.38
C ALA A 158 1.31 -6.96 -6.86
N GLY A 159 2.51 -7.40 -7.24
CA GLY A 159 2.83 -7.77 -8.61
C GLY A 159 2.76 -6.59 -9.58
N THR A 160 2.91 -6.90 -10.86
CA THR A 160 2.77 -5.95 -11.96
C THR A 160 1.88 -6.56 -13.04
N ASP A 161 0.90 -5.79 -13.49
CA ASP A 161 -0.19 -6.27 -14.36
C ASP A 161 -0.90 -7.49 -13.76
N ASP A 162 -0.82 -8.66 -14.39
CA ASP A 162 -1.40 -9.92 -13.86
C ASP A 162 -0.34 -10.91 -13.36
N ASP A 163 0.94 -10.51 -13.38
CA ASP A 163 2.09 -11.36 -13.11
C ASP A 163 2.76 -11.04 -11.76
N SER A 164 3.57 -11.99 -11.30
CA SER A 164 4.44 -11.79 -10.13
C SER A 164 5.55 -10.78 -10.44
N ALA A 165 5.81 -9.88 -9.49
CA ALA A 165 6.93 -8.95 -9.56
C ALA A 165 8.11 -9.45 -8.71
N LEU A 166 9.30 -9.57 -9.30
CA LEU A 166 10.46 -10.19 -8.63
C LEU A 166 10.89 -9.43 -7.38
N GLU A 167 10.80 -8.10 -7.39
CA GLU A 167 11.10 -7.25 -6.26
C GLU A 167 10.15 -7.45 -5.07
N ASP A 168 8.89 -7.80 -5.33
CA ASP A 168 7.92 -8.10 -4.28
C ASP A 168 8.20 -9.47 -3.66
N VAL A 169 8.56 -10.45 -4.50
CA VAL A 169 8.91 -11.81 -4.06
C VAL A 169 10.22 -11.84 -3.27
N LEU A 170 11.16 -10.96 -3.59
CA LEU A 170 12.43 -10.82 -2.87
C LEU A 170 12.30 -10.06 -1.53
N GLY A 171 11.27 -9.23 -1.38
CA GLY A 171 11.00 -8.43 -0.18
C GLY A 171 10.56 -9.28 1.01
#